data_AF-A0A3D4UUU9-F1
#
_entry.id   AF-A0A3D4UUU9-F1
#
_cell.length_a   1.000
_cell.length_b   1.000
_cell.length_c   1.000
_cell.angle_alpha   90.00
_cell.angle_beta   90.00
_cell.angle_gamma   90.00
#
_symmetry.space_group_name_H-M   'P 1'
#
loop_
_entity.id
_entity.type
_entity.pdbx_description
1 polymer ?
#
loop_
_entity_poly.entity_id
_entity_poly.type
_entity_poly.pdbx_seq_one_letter_code
_entity_poly.pdbx_strand_id
1 'polypeptide(L)'
;MNPLLTQNLNSSSDPYAKTEVITPEIAQAFLDNTKIRNRNIKKGRIDAYSKALRQGEWQVAQPISICRTGNLLDGQHRLTA
;
A
#
# COMPACT_ATOMS: atom_id res chain seq x y z
N MET A 1 -5.59 -6.85 -37.59
CA MET A 1 -5.46 -5.61 -36.80
C MET A 1 -6.80 -5.36 -36.14
N ASN A 2 -6.91 -5.56 -34.83
CA ASN A 2 -8.12 -5.21 -34.08
C ASN A 2 -7.80 -3.97 -33.23
N PRO A 3 -8.29 -2.77 -33.63
CA PRO A 3 -8.29 -1.63 -32.74
C PRO A 3 -9.45 -1.80 -31.73
N LEU A 4 -9.33 -1.14 -30.57
CA LEU A 4 -10.35 -1.03 -29.51
C LEU A 4 -10.32 -2.10 -28.40
N LEU A 5 -9.28 -2.03 -27.58
CA LEU A 5 -9.39 -2.30 -26.14
C LEU A 5 -8.81 -1.14 -25.34
N THR A 6 -9.24 0.09 -25.67
CA THR A 6 -9.11 1.23 -24.75
C THR A 6 -10.31 1.18 -23.81
N GLN A 7 -10.34 0.22 -22.89
CA GLN A 7 -11.37 0.19 -21.87
C GLN A 7 -11.13 1.33 -20.88
N ASN A 8 -12.12 2.21 -20.76
CA ASN A 8 -12.23 3.22 -19.73
C ASN A 8 -12.07 2.60 -18.33
N LEU A 9 -10.92 2.80 -17.69
CA LEU A 9 -10.60 2.28 -16.35
C LEU A 9 -11.25 3.05 -15.19
N ASN A 10 -12.19 3.95 -15.47
CA ASN A 10 -12.71 4.88 -14.47
C ASN A 10 -14.23 4.78 -14.33
N SER A 11 -14.79 3.65 -13.85
CA SER A 11 -16.17 3.58 -13.31
C SER A 11 -16.58 2.26 -12.63
N SER A 12 -15.69 1.30 -12.34
CA SER A 12 -16.09 0.17 -11.48
C SER A 12 -15.96 0.57 -10.01
N SER A 13 -17.09 0.65 -9.30
CA SER A 13 -17.16 0.80 -7.83
C SER A 13 -16.72 -0.45 -7.07
N ASP A 14 -15.90 -1.29 -7.69
CA ASP A 14 -15.40 -2.54 -7.12
C ASP A 14 -13.96 -2.37 -6.63
N PRO A 15 -13.58 -3.03 -5.52
CA PRO A 15 -12.20 -3.02 -5.06
C PRO A 15 -11.31 -3.71 -6.10
N TYR A 16 -10.13 -3.14 -6.36
CA TYR A 16 -9.11 -3.75 -7.22
C TYR A 16 -7.77 -3.77 -6.50
N ALA A 17 -6.86 -4.64 -6.96
CA ALA A 17 -5.50 -4.73 -6.45
C ALA A 17 -4.50 -4.69 -7.61
N LYS A 18 -3.36 -4.05 -7.38
CA LYS A 18 -2.22 -4.02 -8.30
C LYS A 18 -0.92 -4.10 -7.53
N THR A 19 0.13 -4.57 -8.18
CA THR A 19 1.49 -4.57 -7.63
C THR A 19 2.22 -3.34 -8.14
N GLU A 20 2.76 -2.54 -7.21
CA GLU A 20 3.55 -1.35 -7.52
C GLU A 20 4.74 -1.25 -6.58
N VAL A 21 5.82 -0.63 -7.06
CA VAL A 21 6.97 -0.27 -6.23
C VAL A 21 6.62 1.00 -5.48
N ILE A 22 6.62 0.92 -4.15
CA ILE A 22 6.34 2.05 -3.27
C ILE A 22 7.66 2.57 -2.72
N THR A 23 8.01 3.83 -3.06
CA THR A 23 9.18 4.51 -2.52
C THR A 23 8.87 5.10 -1.12
N PRO A 24 9.88 5.47 -0.33
CA PRO A 24 9.66 6.11 0.97
C PRO A 24 8.80 7.38 0.89
N GLU A 25 8.95 8.18 -0.17
CA GLU A 25 8.18 9.41 -0.38
C GLU A 25 6.69 9.11 -0.61
N ILE A 26 6.40 8.08 -1.42
CA ILE A 26 5.03 7.62 -1.67
C ILE A 26 4.44 7.03 -0.37
N ALA A 27 5.23 6.27 0.38
CA ALA A 27 4.80 5.69 1.65
C ALA A 27 4.43 6.77 2.67
N GLN A 28 5.22 7.83 2.78
CA GLN A 28 4.93 8.97 3.63
C GLN A 28 3.64 9.66 3.22
N ALA A 29 3.41 9.88 1.92
CA ALA A 29 2.17 10.47 1.42
C ALA A 29 0.93 9.62 1.78
N PHE A 30 1.02 8.29 1.77
CA PHE A 30 -0.07 7.44 2.24
C PHE A 30 -0.31 7.55 3.76
N LEU A 31 0.76 7.62 4.55
CA LEU A 31 0.66 7.79 6.00
C LEU A 31 0.05 9.15 6.37
N ASP A 32 0.48 10.23 5.71
CA ASP A 32 0.01 11.60 5.97
C ASP A 32 -1.46 11.81 5.61
N ASN A 33 -1.94 11.16 4.55
CA ASN A 33 -3.34 11.22 4.12
C ASN A 33 -4.29 10.39 5.00
N THR A 34 -3.76 9.64 5.97
CA THR A 34 -4.56 8.79 6.84
C THR A 34 -5.17 9.59 7.99
N LYS A 35 -6.49 9.81 7.93
CA LYS A 35 -7.21 10.54 9.00
C LYS A 35 -7.59 9.63 10.19
N ILE A 36 -7.60 8.31 9.98
CA ILE A 36 -7.96 7.33 11.00
C ILE A 36 -6.71 6.96 11.79
N ARG A 37 -6.76 7.06 13.12
CA ARG A 37 -5.72 6.48 13.98
C ARG A 37 -5.79 4.96 13.90
N ASN A 38 -4.99 4.37 13.02
CA ASN A 38 -4.75 2.93 13.00
C ASN A 38 -4.07 2.48 14.30
N ARG A 39 -4.14 1.18 14.59
CA ARG A 39 -3.61 0.59 15.84
C ARG A 39 -2.21 1.11 16.13
N ASN A 40 -1.94 1.34 17.41
CA ASN A 40 -0.66 1.90 17.84
C ASN A 40 0.52 1.15 17.20
N ILE A 41 1.44 1.92 16.63
CA ILE A 41 2.59 1.37 15.93
C ILE A 41 3.47 0.61 16.92
N LYS A 42 3.89 -0.61 16.55
CA LYS A 42 4.77 -1.44 17.38
C LYS A 42 6.14 -1.46 16.73
N LYS A 43 7.13 -0.87 17.41
CA LYS A 43 8.50 -0.76 16.91
C LYS A 43 9.09 -2.11 16.48
N GLY A 44 8.91 -3.17 17.29
CA GLY A 44 9.41 -4.50 16.93
C GLY A 44 8.84 -5.09 15.63
N ARG A 45 7.63 -4.67 15.19
CA ARG A 45 7.10 -5.09 13.88
C ARG A 45 7.72 -4.29 12.74
N ILE A 46 7.94 -2.99 12.94
CA ILE A 46 8.65 -2.16 11.98
C ILE A 46 10.05 -2.72 11.75
N ASP A 47 10.81 -2.92 12.84
CA ASP A 47 12.20 -3.38 12.75
C ASP A 47 12.29 -4.73 12.01
N ALA A 48 11.33 -5.64 12.23
CA ALA A 48 11.25 -6.91 11.50
C ALA A 48 11.01 -6.70 9.99
N TYR A 49 10.10 -5.80 9.61
CA TYR A 49 9.84 -5.49 8.21
C TYR A 49 11.02 -4.76 7.54
N SER A 50 11.61 -3.76 8.21
CA SER A 50 12.78 -3.04 7.72
C SER A 50 13.95 -3.99 7.46
N LYS A 51 14.15 -4.96 8.37
CA LYS A 51 15.16 -6.00 8.21
C LYS A 51 14.87 -6.88 6.98
N ALA A 52 13.65 -7.39 6.84
CA ALA A 52 13.27 -8.23 5.70
C ALA A 52 13.40 -7.49 4.35
N LEU A 53 13.01 -6.21 4.29
CA LEU A 53 13.19 -5.35 3.12
C LEU A 53 14.67 -5.21 2.74
N ARG A 54 15.54 -4.92 3.72
CA ARG A 54 16.99 -4.76 3.50
C ARG A 54 17.70 -6.05 3.09
N GLN A 55 17.21 -7.20 3.56
CA GLN A 55 17.78 -8.51 3.24
C GLN A 55 17.28 -9.06 1.89
N GLY A 56 16.35 -8.38 1.21
CA GLY A 56 15.72 -8.89 -0.01
C GLY A 56 14.82 -10.10 0.24
N GLU A 57 14.50 -10.39 1.51
CA GLU A 57 13.61 -11.48 1.92
C GLU A 57 12.13 -11.08 1.77
N TRP A 58 11.86 -9.82 1.43
CA TRP A 58 10.51 -9.33 1.19
C TRP A 58 9.92 -9.93 -0.08
N GLN A 59 9.11 -10.97 0.10
CA GLN A 59 8.26 -11.54 -0.94
C GLN A 59 6.95 -10.76 -1.05
N VAL A 60 6.17 -10.99 -2.12
CA VAL A 60 4.81 -10.46 -2.25
C VAL A 60 3.98 -10.92 -1.06
N ALA A 61 3.74 -10.01 -0.12
CA ALA A 61 3.07 -10.26 1.14
C ALA A 61 1.61 -9.75 1.10
N GLN A 62 1.07 -9.41 2.26
CA GLN A 62 -0.26 -8.80 2.36
C GLN A 62 -0.27 -7.40 1.70
N PRO A 63 -1.32 -7.07 0.91
CA PRO A 63 -1.42 -5.78 0.25
C PRO A 63 -1.54 -4.62 1.25
N ILE A 64 -1.34 -3.41 0.74
CA ILE A 64 -1.73 -2.16 1.42
C ILE A 64 -3.17 -1.87 1.00
N SER A 65 -4.05 -1.71 1.98
CA SER A 65 -5.48 -1.50 1.73
C SER A 65 -5.84 -0.06 1.99
N ILE A 66 -6.41 0.60 0.98
CA ILE A 66 -6.82 2.00 1.06
C ILE A 66 -8.32 2.06 0.79
N CYS A 67 -9.06 2.77 1.64
CA CYS A 67 -10.48 3.03 1.46
C CYS A 67 -10.70 3.90 0.22
N ARG A 68 -11.89 3.84 -0.38
CA ARG A 68 -12.28 4.73 -1.50
C ARG A 68 -12.10 6.22 -1.17
N THR A 69 -12.19 6.59 0.11
CA THR A 69 -12.00 7.96 0.58
C THR A 69 -10.52 8.36 0.79
N GLY A 70 -9.57 7.48 0.42
CA GLY A 70 -8.13 7.72 0.54
C GLY A 70 -7.52 7.34 1.89
N ASN A 71 -8.33 6.88 2.85
CA ASN A 71 -7.83 6.48 4.17
C ASN A 71 -7.12 5.12 4.13
N LEU A 72 -5.93 5.03 4.71
CA LEU A 72 -5.23 3.77 4.91
C LEU A 72 -5.97 2.88 5.91
N LEU A 73 -6.41 1.70 5.46
CA LEU A 73 -7.10 0.70 6.27
C LEU A 73 -6.15 -0.33 6.85
N ASP A 74 -5.13 -0.73 6.08
CA ASP A 74 -4.07 -1.65 6.52
C ASP A 74 -2.76 -1.35 5.78
N GLY A 75 -1.64 -1.73 6.39
CA GLY A 75 -0.30 -1.54 5.84
C GLY A 75 0.53 -0.50 6.56
N GLN A 76 0.04 0.11 7.64
CA GLN A 76 0.75 1.17 8.37
C GLN A 76 2.16 0.76 8.78
N HIS A 77 2.34 -0.37 9.48
CA HIS A 77 3.67 -0.84 9.88
C HIS A 77 4.60 -1.13 8.70
N ARG A 78 4.05 -1.50 7.53
CA ARG A 78 4.83 -1.83 6.32
C ARG A 78 5.27 -0.55 5.61
N LEU A 79 4.40 0.45 5.55
CA LEU A 79 4.71 1.77 5.00
C LEU A 79 5.69 2.56 5.88
N THR A 80 5.73 2.29 7.20
CA THR A 80 6.69 2.94 8.13
C THR A 80 8.08 2.27 8.13
N ALA A 81 8.24 1.10 7.53
CA ALA A 81 9.45 0.28 7.63
C ALA A 81 10.60 0.69 6.71
#